data_AF-A0A9X4B4G3-F1
#
_entry.id   AF-A0A9X4B4G3-F1
#
_cell.length_a   1.000
_cell.length_b   1.000
_cell.length_c   1.000
_cell.angle_alpha   90.00
_cell.angle_beta   90.00
_cell.angle_gamma   90.00
#
_symmetry.space_group_name_H-M   'P 1'
#
loop_
_entity.id
_entity.type
_entity.pdbx_description
1 polymer ?
#
loop_
_entity_poly.entity_id
_entity_poly.type
_entity_poly.pdbx_seq_one_letter_code
_entity_poly.pdbx_strand_id
1 'polypeptide(L)'
;MRANKKTLMAVKNYLQQQEGWDLNEIIDEIVVDTKLLRTEEMGENTLSMDECGIEWGGKNVCLLETFVETYTDLFIEKICNVLNSFIGEDIDYYLEDEE
;
A
#
# COMPACT_ATOMS: atom_id res chain seq x y z
N MET A 1 27.69 2.08 -7.34
CA MET A 1 27.55 1.40 -6.06
C MET A 1 26.54 0.32 -6.30
N ARG A 2 26.75 -0.90 -5.81
CA ARG A 2 25.75 -1.96 -6.02
C ARG A 2 24.77 -2.00 -4.88
N ALA A 3 23.50 -2.22 -5.17
CA ALA A 3 22.49 -2.33 -4.12
C ALA A 3 22.86 -3.43 -3.13
N ASN A 4 22.92 -3.08 -1.84
CA ASN A 4 23.33 -4.01 -0.81
C ASN A 4 22.23 -5.05 -0.56
N LYS A 5 22.50 -6.31 -0.94
CA LYS A 5 21.58 -7.43 -0.75
C LYS A 5 21.07 -7.57 0.69
N LYS A 6 21.93 -7.36 1.69
CA LYS A 6 21.55 -7.50 3.11
C LYS A 6 20.55 -6.43 3.51
N THR A 7 20.76 -5.19 3.08
CA THR A 7 19.83 -4.07 3.34
C THR A 7 18.48 -4.30 2.65
N LEU A 8 18.49 -4.67 1.37
CA LEU A 8 17.25 -4.96 0.63
C LEU A 8 16.46 -6.13 1.24
N MET A 9 17.15 -7.19 1.67
CA MET A 9 16.51 -8.31 2.37
C MET A 9 15.94 -7.91 3.72
N ALA A 10 16.60 -7.01 4.45
CA ALA A 10 16.08 -6.49 5.72
C ALA A 10 14.79 -5.66 5.50
N VAL A 11 14.77 -4.76 4.51
CA VAL A 11 13.58 -3.96 4.16
C VAL A 11 12.44 -4.87 3.71
N LYS A 12 12.72 -5.84 2.83
CA LYS A 12 11.72 -6.82 2.40
C LYS A 12 11.14 -7.59 3.58
N ASN A 13 11.98 -8.12 4.45
CA ASN A 13 11.51 -8.86 5.62
C ASN A 13 10.67 -7.97 6.53
N TYR A 14 11.05 -6.71 6.73
CA TYR A 14 10.26 -5.74 7.51
C TYR A 14 8.90 -5.42 6.88
N LEU A 15 8.82 -5.32 5.55
CA LEU A 15 7.54 -5.13 4.84
C LEU A 15 6.65 -6.39 4.83
N GLN A 16 7.24 -7.58 4.97
CA GLN A 16 6.46 -8.82 4.96
C GLN A 16 6.13 -9.34 6.36
N GLN A 17 6.94 -8.97 7.35
CA GLN A 17 6.72 -9.28 8.75
C GLN A 17 6.13 -8.04 9.40
N GLN A 18 4.86 -8.09 9.79
CA GLN A 18 4.18 -7.06 10.58
C GLN A 18 4.76 -6.92 12.02
N GLU A 19 6.01 -7.34 12.24
CA GLU A 19 6.76 -7.16 13.48
C GLU A 19 7.38 -5.75 13.49
N GLY A 20 6.53 -4.73 13.61
CA GLY A 20 6.97 -3.35 13.77
C GLY A 20 6.06 -2.28 13.19
N TRP A 21 4.95 -2.66 12.55
CA TRP A 21 3.93 -1.76 12.02
C TRP A 21 2.61 -2.55 11.84
N ASP A 22 1.48 -1.86 11.93
CA ASP A 22 0.15 -2.44 11.74
C ASP A 22 -0.39 -2.04 10.35
N LEU A 23 -0.68 -3.04 9.52
CA LEU A 23 -1.21 -2.80 8.18
C LEU A 23 -2.58 -2.12 8.22
N ASN A 24 -3.42 -2.49 9.19
CA ASN A 24 -4.75 -1.92 9.31
C ASN A 24 -4.67 -0.44 9.71
N GLU A 25 -3.74 -0.09 10.58
CA GLU A 25 -3.47 1.31 10.95
C GLU A 25 -3.07 2.15 9.73
N ILE A 26 -2.15 1.64 8.90
CA ILE A 26 -1.74 2.35 7.66
C ILE A 26 -2.91 2.51 6.69
N ILE A 27 -3.72 1.47 6.50
CA ILE A 27 -4.90 1.54 5.63
C ILE A 27 -5.86 2.61 6.14
N ASP A 28 -6.16 2.62 7.44
CA ASP A 28 -7.06 3.60 8.05
C ASP A 28 -6.54 5.03 7.90
N GLU A 29 -5.25 5.26 8.14
CA GLU A 29 -4.60 6.56 7.94
C GLU A 29 -4.76 7.04 6.48
N ILE A 30 -4.47 6.18 5.50
CA ILE A 30 -4.61 6.52 4.08
C ILE A 30 -6.06 6.83 3.73
N VAL A 31 -7.02 6.05 4.23
CA VAL A 31 -8.45 6.28 3.98
C VAL A 31 -8.87 7.66 4.51
N VAL A 32 -8.46 7.99 5.74
CA VAL A 32 -8.72 9.30 6.36
C VAL A 32 -8.08 10.43 5.56
N ASP A 33 -6.82 10.27 5.15
CA ASP A 33 -6.07 11.30 4.42
C ASP A 33 -6.65 11.56 3.03
N THR A 34 -7.13 10.53 2.35
CA THR A 34 -7.72 10.67 1.02
C THR A 34 -9.07 11.41 1.06
N LYS A 35 -9.84 11.29 2.15
CA LYS A 35 -11.17 11.89 2.31
C LYS A 35 -12.13 11.56 1.15
N LEU A 36 -11.95 10.39 0.54
CA LEU A 36 -12.71 9.97 -0.64
C LEU A 36 -14.03 9.28 -0.29
N LEU A 37 -14.14 8.67 0.89
CA LEU A 37 -15.34 7.96 1.33
C LEU A 37 -16.38 8.92 1.90
N ARG A 38 -16.92 9.80 1.07
CA ARG A 38 -17.98 10.75 1.48
C ARG A 38 -18.92 11.04 0.33
N THR A 39 -20.17 11.37 0.67
CA THR A 39 -21.13 11.92 -0.28
C THR A 39 -21.21 13.44 -0.15
N GLU A 40 -21.73 14.14 -1.17
CA GLU A 40 -21.85 15.60 -1.15
C GLU A 40 -22.67 16.11 0.05
N GLU A 41 -23.63 15.33 0.53
CA GLU A 41 -24.54 15.69 1.62
C GLU A 41 -23.92 15.53 3.02
N MET A 42 -22.77 14.86 3.13
CA MET A 42 -22.12 14.54 4.42
C MET A 42 -21.20 15.64 4.94
N GLY A 43 -20.91 16.67 4.15
CA GLY A 43 -19.99 17.75 4.51
C GLY A 43 -18.57 17.25 4.78
N GLU A 44 -18.10 17.41 6.01
CA GLU A 44 -16.75 16.99 6.45
C GLU A 44 -16.69 15.56 6.97
N ASN A 45 -17.84 14.86 7.08
CA ASN A 45 -17.87 13.49 7.58
C ASN A 45 -17.52 12.48 6.48
N THR A 46 -16.87 11.39 6.86
CA THR A 46 -16.57 10.24 5.99
C THR A 46 -17.31 8.99 6.47
N LEU A 47 -17.62 8.11 5.55
CA LEU A 47 -18.10 6.75 5.81
C LEU A 47 -16.93 5.85 6.19
N SER A 48 -17.23 4.84 6.99
CA SER A 48 -16.28 3.75 7.23
C SER A 48 -16.17 2.84 5.99
N MET A 49 -15.05 2.13 5.84
CA MET A 49 -14.83 1.22 4.72
C MET A 49 -15.79 0.03 4.71
N ASP A 50 -16.15 -0.49 5.89
CA ASP A 50 -17.08 -1.61 6.07
C ASP A 50 -18.54 -1.21 5.73
N GLU A 51 -18.84 0.10 5.77
CA GLU A 51 -20.11 0.68 5.33
C GLU A 51 -20.17 0.90 3.81
N CYS A 52 -19.04 0.73 3.10
CA CYS A 52 -18.92 0.99 1.67
C CYS A 52 -18.84 -0.31 0.84
N GLY A 53 -19.56 -0.34 -0.29
CA GLY A 53 -19.53 -1.44 -1.25
C GLY A 53 -19.08 -1.01 -2.63
N ILE A 54 -18.46 -1.92 -3.38
CA ILE A 54 -18.15 -1.75 -4.80
C ILE A 54 -19.27 -2.40 -5.61
N GLU A 55 -19.86 -1.64 -6.55
CA GLU A 55 -20.94 -2.11 -7.40
C GLU A 55 -20.59 -2.02 -8.89
N TRP A 56 -21.07 -2.99 -9.67
CA TRP A 56 -20.95 -3.00 -11.12
C TRP A 56 -22.26 -3.48 -11.77
N GLY A 57 -22.89 -2.60 -12.57
CA GLY A 57 -24.14 -2.93 -13.25
C GLY A 57 -25.29 -3.27 -12.31
N GLY A 58 -25.39 -2.58 -11.17
CA GLY A 58 -26.42 -2.80 -10.14
C GLY A 58 -26.23 -4.09 -9.33
N LYS A 59 -25.06 -4.73 -9.45
CA LYS A 59 -24.69 -5.89 -8.64
C LYS A 59 -23.58 -5.50 -7.68
N ASN A 60 -23.71 -5.94 -6.43
CA ASN A 60 -22.62 -5.89 -5.47
C ASN A 60 -21.48 -6.81 -5.94
N VAL A 61 -20.27 -6.25 -6.01
CA VAL A 61 -19.03 -6.95 -6.37
C VAL A 61 -18.34 -7.44 -5.10
N CYS A 62 -18.03 -6.52 -4.18
CA CYS A 62 -17.48 -6.82 -2.85
C CYS A 62 -17.60 -5.61 -1.91
N LEU A 63 -17.30 -5.82 -0.63
CA LEU A 63 -17.06 -4.71 0.31
C LEU A 63 -15.77 -3.97 -0.05
N LEU A 64 -15.75 -2.67 0.22
CA LEU A 64 -14.58 -1.85 -0.02
C LEU A 64 -13.42 -2.26 0.90
N GLU A 65 -13.70 -2.52 2.18
CA GLU A 65 -12.71 -3.03 3.16
C GLU A 65 -11.96 -4.24 2.60
N THR A 66 -12.69 -5.29 2.18
CA THR A 66 -12.10 -6.50 1.60
C THR A 66 -11.26 -6.21 0.36
N PHE A 67 -11.70 -5.27 -0.49
CA PHE A 67 -10.94 -4.89 -1.69
C PHE A 67 -9.61 -4.22 -1.31
N VAL A 68 -9.65 -3.24 -0.40
CA VAL A 68 -8.48 -2.46 0.01
C VAL A 68 -7.46 -3.35 0.72
N GLU A 69 -7.90 -4.19 1.66
CA GLU A 69 -7.02 -5.14 2.36
C GLU A 69 -6.32 -6.07 1.38
N THR A 70 -7.11 -6.78 0.54
CA THR A 70 -6.57 -7.75 -0.42
C THR A 70 -5.63 -7.09 -1.44
N TYR A 71 -5.99 -5.90 -1.92
CA TYR A 71 -5.16 -5.14 -2.86
C TYR A 71 -3.84 -4.73 -2.20
N THR A 72 -3.89 -4.24 -0.97
CA THR A 72 -2.70 -3.72 -0.27
C THR A 72 -1.72 -4.82 0.06
N ASP A 73 -2.19 -5.99 0.52
CA ASP A 73 -1.36 -7.18 0.72
C ASP A 73 -0.62 -7.57 -0.57
N LEU A 74 -1.34 -7.66 -1.69
CA LEU A 74 -0.76 -8.00 -2.99
C LEU A 74 0.21 -6.92 -3.47
N PHE A 75 -0.11 -5.64 -3.23
CA PHE A 75 0.74 -4.52 -3.58
C PHE A 75 2.09 -4.61 -2.86
N ILE A 76 2.10 -4.84 -1.54
CA ILE A 76 3.32 -5.03 -0.75
C ILE A 76 4.14 -6.21 -1.27
N GLU A 77 3.50 -7.34 -1.60
CA GLU A 77 4.17 -8.49 -2.20
C GLU A 77 4.85 -8.10 -3.53
N LYS A 78 4.18 -7.32 -4.38
CA LYS A 78 4.77 -6.87 -5.66
C LYS A 78 5.89 -5.86 -5.46
N ILE A 79 5.79 -4.94 -4.50
CA ILE A 79 6.90 -4.07 -4.11
C ILE A 79 8.10 -4.90 -3.65
N CYS A 80 7.88 -5.93 -2.84
CA CYS A 80 8.96 -6.83 -2.43
C CYS A 80 9.61 -7.57 -3.61
N ASN A 81 8.86 -7.86 -4.68
CA ASN A 81 9.40 -8.44 -5.91
C ASN A 81 10.25 -7.42 -6.69
N VAL A 82 9.82 -6.16 -6.76
CA VAL A 82 10.62 -5.06 -7.31
C VAL A 82 11.92 -4.90 -6.51
N LEU A 83 11.88 -4.89 -5.17
CA LEU A 83 13.10 -4.81 -4.35
C LEU A 83 14.07 -5.97 -4.63
N ASN A 84 13.57 -7.17 -4.94
CA ASN A 84 14.45 -8.29 -5.33
C ASN A 84 15.15 -8.04 -6.67
N SER A 85 14.53 -7.33 -7.62
CA SER A 85 15.17 -7.05 -8.91
C SER A 85 16.34 -6.07 -8.79
N PHE A 86 16.42 -5.27 -7.73
CA PHE A 86 17.55 -4.39 -7.47
C PHE A 86 18.81 -5.12 -6.96
N ILE A 87 18.72 -6.39 -6.54
CA ILE A 87 19.86 -7.08 -5.92
C ILE A 87 21.00 -7.25 -6.93
N GLY A 88 22.10 -6.53 -6.70
CA GLY A 88 23.29 -6.59 -7.54
C GLY A 88 23.29 -5.61 -8.72
N GLU A 89 22.21 -4.87 -8.92
CA GLU A 89 22.15 -3.75 -9.88
C GLU A 89 23.07 -2.61 -9.46
N ASP A 90 23.59 -1.89 -10.45
CA ASP A 90 24.37 -0.67 -10.21
C ASP A 90 23.39 0.49 -9.97
N ILE A 91 23.44 1.04 -8.77
CA ILE A 91 22.51 2.08 -8.33
C ILE A 91 23.08 3.49 -8.47
N ASP A 92 24.32 3.65 -8.93
CA ASP A 92 24.90 4.99 -9.14
C ASP A 92 24.05 5.82 -10.10
N TYR A 93 23.49 5.19 -11.13
CA TYR A 93 22.60 5.84 -12.09
C TYR A 93 21.34 6.46 -11.46
N TYR A 94 20.90 5.99 -10.30
CA TYR A 94 19.73 6.52 -9.59
C TYR A 94 20.08 7.58 -8.54
N LEU A 95 21.37 7.83 -8.31
CA LEU A 95 21.88 8.75 -7.30
C LEU A 95 22.50 10.01 -7.92
N GLU A 96 22.60 10.07 -9.26
CA GLU A 96 23.27 11.16 -9.99
C GLU A 96 22.54 12.53 -9.89
N ASP A 97 21.31 12.58 -9.36
CA ASP A 97 20.52 13.81 -9.20
C ASP A 97 20.38 14.28 -7.72
N GLU A 98 21.06 13.64 -6.75
CA GLU A 98 21.11 14.11 -5.36
C GLU A 98 22.30 15.08 -5.14
N GLU A 99 22.24 16.27 -5.75
CA GLU A 99 23.03 17.46 -5.32
C GLU A 99 22.18 18.45 -4.50
#